data_AF-A0AAJ7IZX1-F1
#
_entry.id   AF-A0AAJ7IZX1-F1
#
_cell.length_a   1.000
_cell.length_b   1.000
_cell.length_c   1.000
_cell.angle_alpha   90.00
_cell.angle_beta   90.00
_cell.angle_gamma   90.00
#
_symmetry.space_group_name_H-M   'P 1'
#
loop_
_entity.id
_entity.type
_entity.pdbx_description
1 polymer ?
#
loop_
_entity_poly.entity_id
_entity_poly.type
_entity_poly.pdbx_seq_one_letter_code
_entity_poly.pdbx_strand_id
1 'polypeptide(L)'
;MMASSELQKRKQEEYEMQLFGFHSRAVYATLENMVGESIQSMIEKLHAAIEKLFKLNSEKREILRSNQKHLTKAFRKGAQPHLKSIENTVNKYIAIPRNVLLEEDKCQRIQYDDTEFESIKQRLENLQQRAKRATILNAILKEELAVLEQLPIPEENVNRMYNTIESDLRSSDINEALFQLVDDYKQFSTVLFGSTQLTEKIKYNTVNNLQCGDFDSSIL
;
A
#
# COMPACT_ATOMS: atom_id res chain seq x y z
N MET A 1 -25.81 -24.87 -32.30
CA MET A 1 -24.34 -24.97 -32.45
C MET A 1 -23.72 -23.79 -33.21
N MET A 2 -24.25 -23.32 -34.34
CA MET A 2 -23.63 -22.24 -35.15
C MET A 2 -23.46 -20.88 -34.44
N ALA A 3 -24.37 -20.50 -33.55
CA ALA A 3 -24.25 -19.23 -32.81
C ALA A 3 -23.03 -19.19 -31.88
N SER A 4 -22.63 -20.34 -31.32
CA SER A 4 -21.47 -20.44 -30.44
C SER A 4 -20.15 -20.35 -31.21
N SER A 5 -20.06 -20.95 -32.39
CA SER A 5 -18.86 -20.87 -33.23
C SER A 5 -18.62 -19.47 -33.79
N GLU A 6 -19.69 -18.75 -34.15
CA GLU A 6 -19.55 -17.38 -34.66
C GLU A 6 -19.09 -16.42 -33.57
N LEU A 7 -19.63 -16.57 -32.35
CA LEU A 7 -19.21 -15.77 -31.21
C LEU A 7 -17.75 -16.04 -30.83
N GLN A 8 -17.30 -17.29 -30.90
CA GLN A 8 -15.88 -17.61 -30.70
C GLN A 8 -14.97 -16.99 -31.76
N LYS A 9 -15.40 -16.98 -33.04
CA LYS A 9 -14.64 -16.31 -34.10
C LYS A 9 -14.51 -14.82 -33.85
N ARG A 10 -15.60 -14.15 -33.46
CA ARG A 10 -15.58 -12.71 -33.15
C ARG A 10 -14.64 -12.37 -32.00
N LYS A 11 -14.63 -13.18 -30.93
CA LYS A 11 -13.67 -13.01 -29.83
C LYS A 11 -12.21 -13.14 -30.29
N GLN A 12 -11.94 -14.06 -31.22
CA GLN A 12 -10.61 -14.23 -31.78
C GLN A 12 -10.23 -13.04 -32.68
N GLU A 13 -11.16 -12.55 -33.49
CA GLU A 13 -10.99 -11.34 -34.32
C GLU A 13 -10.73 -10.09 -33.47
N GLU A 14 -11.37 -9.95 -32.30
CA GLU A 14 -11.09 -8.88 -31.34
C GLU A 14 -9.65 -8.93 -30.84
N TYR A 15 -9.14 -10.13 -30.54
CA TYR A 15 -7.76 -10.33 -30.11
C TYR A 15 -6.76 -10.01 -31.22
N GLU A 16 -7.05 -10.43 -32.45
CA GLU A 16 -6.25 -10.07 -33.62
C GLU A 16 -6.23 -8.55 -33.85
N MET A 17 -7.38 -7.89 -33.63
CA MET A 17 -7.50 -6.45 -33.75
C MET A 17 -6.62 -5.70 -32.73
N GLN A 18 -6.53 -6.20 -31.51
CA GLN A 18 -5.67 -5.60 -30.47
C GLN A 18 -4.20 -5.67 -30.88
N LEU A 19 -3.73 -6.82 -31.37
CA LEU A 19 -2.33 -7.01 -31.75
C LEU A 19 -1.95 -6.31 -33.07
N PHE A 20 -2.77 -6.45 -34.11
CA PHE A 20 -2.41 -6.05 -35.47
C PHE A 20 -3.13 -4.79 -35.96
N GLY A 21 -4.20 -4.36 -35.30
CA GLY A 21 -5.08 -3.29 -35.80
C GLY A 21 -5.96 -3.72 -36.98
N PHE A 22 -5.96 -5.01 -37.31
CA PHE A 22 -6.85 -5.64 -38.29
C PHE A 22 -7.05 -7.11 -37.95
N HIS A 23 -8.12 -7.72 -38.47
CA HIS A 23 -8.39 -9.15 -38.26
C HIS A 23 -8.23 -9.95 -39.56
N SER A 24 -7.96 -11.24 -39.42
CA SER A 24 -7.74 -12.20 -40.52
C SER A 24 -8.83 -12.16 -41.60
N ARG A 25 -10.11 -12.08 -41.21
CA ARG A 25 -11.24 -11.94 -42.15
C ARG A 25 -11.17 -10.69 -43.04
N ALA A 26 -10.66 -9.56 -42.54
CA ALA A 26 -10.56 -8.32 -43.32
C ALA A 26 -9.44 -8.44 -44.36
N VAL A 27 -8.32 -9.07 -43.98
CA VAL A 27 -7.23 -9.37 -44.91
C VAL A 27 -7.69 -10.33 -46.00
N TYR A 28 -8.44 -11.38 -45.64
CA TYR A 28 -9.01 -12.28 -46.63
C TYR A 28 -10.00 -11.56 -47.58
N ALA A 29 -10.91 -10.76 -47.04
CA ALA A 29 -11.90 -10.03 -47.85
C ALA A 29 -11.24 -9.04 -48.83
N THR A 30 -10.18 -8.34 -48.39
CA THR A 30 -9.43 -7.43 -49.27
C THR A 30 -8.71 -8.19 -50.39
N LEU A 31 -8.10 -9.34 -50.09
CA LEU A 31 -7.49 -10.22 -51.12
C LEU A 31 -8.53 -10.76 -52.10
N GLU A 32 -9.68 -11.22 -51.61
CA GLU A 32 -10.79 -11.68 -52.46
C GLU A 32 -11.28 -10.58 -53.41
N ASN A 33 -11.43 -9.35 -52.90
CA ASN A 33 -11.79 -8.19 -53.71
C ASN A 33 -10.73 -7.86 -54.75
N MET A 34 -9.44 -7.81 -54.38
CA MET A 34 -8.34 -7.55 -55.32
C MET A 34 -8.29 -8.56 -56.48
N VAL A 35 -8.48 -9.85 -56.18
CA VAL A 35 -8.54 -10.90 -57.21
C VAL A 35 -9.79 -10.72 -58.09
N GLY A 36 -10.94 -10.43 -57.47
CA GLY A 36 -12.19 -10.18 -58.17
C GLY A 36 -12.13 -8.99 -59.13
N GLU A 37 -11.49 -7.89 -58.71
CA GLU A 37 -11.23 -6.70 -59.51
C GLU A 37 -10.24 -6.97 -60.64
N SER A 38 -9.18 -7.74 -60.38
CA SER A 38 -8.19 -8.12 -61.38
C SER A 38 -8.81 -8.95 -62.51
N ILE A 39 -9.65 -9.94 -62.16
CA ILE A 39 -10.40 -10.74 -63.14
C ILE A 39 -11.32 -9.83 -63.96
N GLN A 40 -12.06 -8.94 -63.31
CA GLN A 40 -13.00 -8.05 -63.98
C GLN A 40 -12.27 -7.10 -64.94
N SER A 41 -11.19 -6.47 -64.50
CA SER A 41 -10.37 -5.55 -65.30
C SER A 41 -9.77 -6.26 -66.53
N MET A 42 -9.27 -7.49 -66.38
CA MET A 42 -8.72 -8.25 -67.49
C MET A 42 -9.79 -8.58 -68.55
N ILE A 43 -10.98 -8.99 -68.09
CA ILE A 43 -12.10 -9.32 -68.98
C ILE A 43 -12.65 -8.06 -69.67
N GLU A 44 -12.70 -6.92 -68.98
CA GLU A 44 -13.08 -5.64 -69.57
C GLU A 44 -12.08 -5.17 -70.63
N LYS A 45 -10.78 -5.33 -70.39
CA LYS A 45 -9.74 -5.04 -71.38
C LYS A 45 -9.87 -5.94 -72.61
N LEU A 46 -10.16 -7.23 -72.41
CA LEU A 46 -10.43 -8.18 -73.50
C LEU A 46 -11.68 -7.77 -74.30
N HIS A 47 -12.77 -7.42 -73.60
CA HIS A 47 -14.01 -6.94 -74.21
C HIS A 47 -13.76 -5.70 -75.08
N ALA A 48 -13.07 -4.69 -74.52
CA ALA A 48 -12.73 -3.47 -75.23
C ALA A 48 -11.80 -3.70 -76.43
N ALA A 49 -10.86 -4.65 -76.34
CA ALA A 49 -9.99 -5.02 -77.46
C ALA A 49 -10.78 -5.66 -78.60
N ILE A 50 -11.70 -6.57 -78.28
CA ILE A 50 -12.57 -7.23 -79.28
C ILE A 50 -13.48 -6.19 -79.96
N GLU A 51 -14.06 -5.26 -79.20
CA GLU A 51 -14.90 -4.18 -79.76
C GLU A 51 -14.13 -3.25 -80.71
N LYS A 52 -12.85 -2.99 -80.42
CA LYS A 52 -12.00 -2.16 -81.29
C LYS A 52 -11.58 -2.88 -82.58
N LEU A 53 -11.25 -4.17 -82.49
CA LEU A 53 -10.75 -4.96 -83.62
C LEU A 53 -11.87 -5.38 -84.59
N PHE A 54 -13.04 -5.73 -84.05
CA PHE A 54 -14.16 -6.18 -84.84
C PHE A 54 -15.25 -5.10 -84.78
N LYS A 55 -15.54 -4.44 -85.91
CA LYS A 55 -16.66 -3.48 -86.03
C LYS A 55 -17.99 -4.23 -85.89
N LEU A 56 -18.43 -4.45 -84.65
CA LEU A 56 -19.57 -5.31 -84.32
C LEU A 56 -20.92 -4.58 -84.52
N ASN A 57 -21.85 -5.28 -85.17
CA ASN A 57 -23.28 -4.95 -85.23
C ASN A 57 -23.95 -5.13 -83.83
N SER A 58 -25.19 -4.64 -83.66
CA SER A 58 -25.84 -4.61 -82.34
C SER A 58 -26.02 -6.00 -81.73
N GLU A 59 -26.46 -6.99 -82.50
CA GLU A 59 -26.63 -8.38 -82.05
C GLU A 59 -25.32 -8.99 -81.53
N LYS A 60 -24.21 -8.82 -82.26
CA LYS A 60 -22.91 -9.38 -81.84
C LYS A 60 -22.36 -8.67 -80.59
N ARG A 61 -22.71 -7.39 -80.37
CA ARG A 61 -22.39 -6.68 -79.12
C ARG A 61 -23.14 -7.24 -77.93
N GLU A 62 -24.40 -7.61 -78.08
CA GLU A 62 -25.16 -8.25 -77.00
C GLU A 62 -24.62 -9.63 -76.65
N ILE A 63 -24.27 -10.43 -77.66
CA ILE A 63 -23.60 -11.73 -77.46
C ILE A 63 -22.26 -11.55 -76.74
N LEU A 64 -21.47 -10.55 -77.13
CA LEU A 64 -20.18 -10.26 -76.49
C LEU A 64 -20.35 -9.89 -75.00
N ARG A 65 -21.34 -9.05 -74.66
CA ARG A 65 -21.67 -8.72 -73.26
C ARG A 65 -22.15 -9.92 -72.46
N SER A 66 -22.96 -10.79 -73.07
CA SER A 66 -23.41 -12.04 -72.43
C SER A 66 -22.23 -12.97 -72.13
N ASN A 67 -21.32 -13.12 -73.10
CA ASN A 67 -20.09 -13.90 -72.98
C ASN A 67 -19.16 -13.30 -71.92
N GLN A 68 -19.03 -11.97 -71.86
CA GLN A 68 -18.27 -11.28 -70.81
C GLN A 68 -18.76 -11.69 -69.41
N LYS A 69 -20.08 -11.64 -69.17
CA LYS A 69 -20.67 -12.05 -67.90
C LYS A 69 -20.43 -13.53 -67.58
N HIS A 70 -20.56 -14.40 -68.58
CA HIS A 70 -20.30 -15.84 -68.43
C HIS A 70 -18.84 -16.11 -68.08
N LEU A 71 -17.92 -15.42 -68.76
CA LEU A 71 -16.48 -15.53 -68.55
C LEU A 71 -16.10 -15.07 -67.13
N THR A 72 -16.59 -13.91 -66.69
CA THR A 72 -16.37 -13.42 -65.31
C THR A 72 -16.86 -14.43 -64.28
N LYS A 73 -18.06 -14.98 -64.48
CA LYS A 73 -18.62 -15.98 -63.56
C LYS A 73 -17.80 -17.27 -63.52
N ALA A 74 -17.34 -17.74 -64.67
CA ALA A 74 -16.51 -18.94 -64.78
C ALA A 74 -15.16 -18.76 -64.07
N PHE A 75 -14.46 -17.65 -64.34
CA PHE A 75 -13.17 -17.36 -63.70
C PHE A 75 -13.29 -17.16 -62.19
N ARG A 76 -14.31 -16.43 -61.72
CA ARG A 76 -14.56 -16.29 -60.27
C ARG A 76 -14.81 -17.64 -59.59
N LYS A 77 -15.63 -18.49 -60.21
CA LYS A 77 -15.89 -19.85 -59.70
C LYS A 77 -14.62 -20.72 -59.69
N GLY A 78 -13.77 -20.58 -60.70
CA GLY A 78 -12.47 -21.28 -60.78
C GLY A 78 -11.45 -20.78 -59.75
N ALA A 79 -11.46 -19.49 -59.42
CA ALA A 79 -10.58 -18.90 -58.41
C ALA A 79 -10.98 -19.26 -56.96
N GLN A 80 -12.26 -19.53 -56.72
CA GLN A 80 -12.80 -19.78 -55.37
C GLN A 80 -12.12 -20.88 -54.54
N PRO A 81 -11.76 -22.08 -55.07
CA PRO A 81 -11.01 -23.07 -54.30
C PRO A 81 -9.62 -22.57 -53.88
N HIS A 82 -8.94 -21.79 -54.72
CA HIS A 82 -7.64 -21.20 -54.40
C HIS A 82 -7.77 -20.10 -53.36
N LEU A 83 -8.83 -19.27 -53.45
CA LEU A 83 -9.14 -18.27 -52.44
C LEU A 83 -9.37 -18.91 -51.06
N LYS A 84 -10.10 -20.04 -50.97
CA LYS A 84 -10.25 -20.78 -49.71
C LYS A 84 -8.91 -21.31 -49.15
N SER A 85 -7.98 -21.72 -50.02
CA SER A 85 -6.65 -22.13 -49.58
C SER A 85 -5.84 -20.94 -49.04
N ILE A 86 -5.99 -19.77 -49.65
CA ILE A 86 -5.41 -18.51 -49.16
C ILE A 86 -6.04 -18.14 -47.81
N GLU A 87 -7.35 -18.23 -47.64
CA GLU A 87 -8.04 -18.00 -46.36
C GLU A 87 -7.42 -18.82 -45.22
N ASN A 88 -7.21 -20.12 -45.44
CA ASN A 88 -6.58 -20.99 -44.45
C ASN A 88 -5.14 -20.58 -44.13
N THR A 89 -4.41 -20.10 -45.13
CA THR A 89 -3.03 -19.63 -44.96
C THR A 89 -3.00 -18.32 -44.18
N VAL A 90 -3.87 -17.37 -44.52
CA VAL A 90 -4.05 -16.10 -43.81
C VAL A 90 -4.39 -16.37 -42.34
N ASN A 91 -5.34 -17.26 -42.08
CA ASN A 91 -5.70 -17.67 -40.73
C ASN A 91 -4.51 -18.28 -39.98
N LYS A 92 -3.63 -19.04 -40.64
CA LYS A 92 -2.45 -19.63 -39.99
C LYS A 92 -1.43 -18.60 -39.50
N TYR A 93 -1.28 -17.47 -40.21
CA TYR A 93 -0.27 -16.45 -39.90
C TYR A 93 -0.80 -15.28 -39.09
N ILE A 94 -2.07 -14.91 -39.29
CA ILE A 94 -2.68 -13.75 -38.65
C ILE A 94 -3.43 -14.15 -37.38
N ALA A 95 -4.01 -15.36 -37.35
CA ALA A 95 -4.81 -15.73 -36.19
C ALA A 95 -3.93 -15.99 -34.98
N ILE A 96 -4.27 -15.34 -33.87
CA ILE A 96 -3.59 -15.57 -32.60
C ILE A 96 -4.04 -16.93 -32.04
N PRO A 97 -3.10 -17.83 -31.70
CA PRO A 97 -3.44 -19.10 -31.08
C PRO A 97 -4.14 -18.90 -29.73
N ARG A 98 -5.16 -19.71 -29.44
CA ARG A 98 -5.97 -19.59 -28.20
C ARG A 98 -5.17 -19.80 -26.91
N ASN A 99 -4.02 -20.45 -27.01
CA ASN A 99 -3.11 -20.72 -25.89
C ASN A 99 -2.07 -19.61 -25.69
N VAL A 100 -2.07 -18.57 -26.53
CA VAL A 100 -1.16 -17.44 -26.44
C VAL A 100 -1.89 -16.27 -25.82
N LEU A 101 -1.29 -15.71 -24.77
CA LEU A 101 -1.73 -14.48 -24.13
C LEU A 101 -0.85 -13.33 -24.63
N LEU A 102 -1.46 -12.23 -25.04
CA LEU A 102 -0.77 -11.02 -25.44
C LEU A 102 -0.02 -10.40 -24.28
N GLU A 103 0.96 -9.57 -24.62
CA GLU A 103 1.82 -8.93 -23.63
C GLU A 103 1.04 -7.99 -22.71
N GLU A 104 0.05 -7.31 -23.28
CA GLU A 104 -0.88 -6.40 -22.61
C GLU A 104 -1.72 -7.12 -21.55
N ASP A 105 -2.07 -8.37 -21.80
CA ASP A 105 -2.91 -9.18 -20.91
C ASP A 105 -2.11 -10.05 -19.95
N LYS A 106 -0.78 -9.91 -19.85
CA LYS A 106 0.05 -10.70 -18.92
C LYS A 106 -0.46 -10.62 -17.47
N CYS A 107 -1.07 -9.50 -17.07
CA CYS A 107 -1.71 -9.34 -15.75
C CYS A 107 -2.92 -10.25 -15.55
N GLN A 108 -3.63 -10.60 -16.62
CA GLN A 108 -4.77 -11.52 -16.62
C GLN A 108 -4.34 -13.00 -16.61
N ARG A 109 -3.03 -13.31 -16.66
CA ARG A 109 -2.54 -14.69 -16.54
C ARG A 109 -2.98 -15.34 -15.22
N ILE A 110 -3.01 -14.54 -14.16
CA ILE A 110 -3.58 -14.93 -12.86
C ILE A 110 -4.87 -14.13 -12.74
N GLN A 111 -6.00 -14.80 -12.89
CA GLN A 111 -7.30 -14.19 -12.72
C GLN A 111 -7.69 -14.33 -11.25
N TYR A 112 -8.02 -13.22 -10.62
CA TYR A 112 -8.61 -13.20 -9.29
C TYR A 112 -10.12 -13.20 -9.44
N ASP A 113 -10.79 -14.04 -8.66
CA ASP A 113 -12.25 -13.93 -8.52
C ASP A 113 -12.62 -12.69 -7.70
N ASP A 114 -13.85 -12.21 -7.84
CA ASP A 114 -14.33 -11.01 -7.13
C ASP A 114 -14.19 -11.17 -5.61
N THR A 115 -14.40 -12.39 -5.11
CA THR A 115 -14.26 -12.73 -3.69
C THR A 115 -12.81 -12.63 -3.21
N GLU A 116 -11.85 -13.11 -4.02
CA GLU A 116 -10.42 -13.03 -3.74
C GLU A 116 -9.94 -11.58 -3.80
N PHE A 117 -10.40 -10.83 -4.79
CA PHE A 117 -10.05 -9.41 -4.94
C PHE A 117 -10.51 -8.59 -3.73
N GLU A 118 -11.75 -8.77 -3.27
CA GLU A 118 -12.26 -8.07 -2.10
C GLU A 118 -11.53 -8.51 -0.81
N SER A 119 -11.18 -9.79 -0.69
CA SER A 119 -10.35 -10.28 0.42
C SER A 119 -8.96 -9.61 0.46
N ILE A 120 -8.30 -9.49 -0.68
CA ILE A 120 -7.00 -8.82 -0.80
C ILE A 120 -7.12 -7.35 -0.43
N LYS A 121 -8.18 -6.68 -0.89
CA LYS A 121 -8.45 -5.28 -0.58
C LYS A 121 -8.69 -5.04 0.92
N GLN A 122 -9.50 -5.88 1.57
CA GLN A 122 -9.72 -5.82 3.01
C GLN A 122 -8.43 -6.08 3.80
N ARG A 123 -7.61 -7.04 3.35
CA ARG A 123 -6.31 -7.31 3.97
C ARG A 123 -5.38 -6.12 3.84
N LEU A 124 -5.35 -5.45 2.69
CA LEU A 124 -4.57 -4.24 2.46
C LEU A 124 -4.99 -3.11 3.40
N GLU A 125 -6.30 -2.87 3.54
CA GLU A 125 -6.82 -1.84 4.44
C GLU A 125 -6.46 -2.10 5.90
N ASN A 126 -6.64 -3.35 6.35
CA ASN A 126 -6.24 -3.75 7.71
C ASN A 126 -4.74 -3.57 7.96
N LEU A 127 -3.89 -3.91 6.98
CA LEU A 127 -2.45 -3.70 7.09
C LEU A 127 -2.08 -2.22 7.14
N GLN A 128 -2.74 -1.36 6.35
CA GLN A 128 -2.53 0.08 6.38
C GLN A 128 -2.94 0.68 7.73
N GLN A 129 -4.09 0.28 8.28
CA GLN A 129 -4.52 0.73 9.61
C GLN A 129 -3.54 0.27 10.69
N ARG A 130 -3.07 -0.98 10.63
CA ARG A 130 -2.07 -1.50 11.57
C ARG A 130 -0.75 -0.75 11.48
N ALA A 131 -0.29 -0.43 10.27
CA ALA A 131 0.91 0.37 10.05
C ALA A 131 0.76 1.76 10.67
N LYS A 132 -0.37 2.45 10.47
CA LYS A 132 -0.64 3.75 11.09
C LYS A 132 -0.58 3.69 12.62
N ARG A 133 -1.24 2.69 13.22
CA ARG A 133 -1.21 2.49 14.69
C ARG A 133 0.20 2.22 15.20
N ALA A 134 0.97 1.39 14.50
CA ALA A 134 2.36 1.10 14.86
C ALA A 134 3.25 2.35 14.77
N THR A 135 3.06 3.20 13.76
CA THR A 135 3.78 4.48 13.65
C THR A 135 3.48 5.41 14.81
N ILE A 136 2.21 5.56 15.20
CA ILE A 136 1.82 6.37 16.35
C ILE A 136 2.43 5.81 17.64
N LEU A 137 2.31 4.49 17.86
CA LEU A 137 2.89 3.84 19.04
C LEU A 137 4.41 4.04 19.10
N ASN A 138 5.11 3.89 17.98
CA ASN A 138 6.56 4.13 17.92
C ASN A 138 6.93 5.59 18.22
N ALA A 139 6.08 6.56 17.85
CA ALA A 139 6.31 7.95 18.19
C ALA A 139 6.16 8.19 19.70
N ILE A 140 5.09 7.66 20.31
CA ILE A 140 4.85 7.75 21.76
C ILE A 140 5.99 7.07 22.53
N LEU A 141 6.40 5.87 22.14
CA LEU A 141 7.50 5.16 22.80
C LEU A 141 8.82 5.94 22.74
N LYS A 142 9.08 6.68 21.64
CA LYS A 142 10.25 7.55 21.55
C LYS A 142 10.15 8.76 22.48
N GLU A 143 8.97 9.34 22.62
CA GLU A 143 8.71 10.43 23.57
C GLU A 143 8.89 9.95 25.01
N GLU A 144 8.31 8.81 25.38
CA GLU A 144 8.48 8.20 26.71
C GLU A 144 9.95 7.88 27.01
N LEU A 145 10.70 7.35 26.04
CA LEU A 145 12.14 7.13 26.20
C LEU A 145 12.88 8.45 26.45
N ALA A 146 12.56 9.51 25.71
CA ALA A 146 13.17 10.83 25.93
C ALA A 146 12.82 11.41 27.31
N VAL A 147 11.60 11.18 27.81
CA VAL A 147 11.21 11.58 29.18
C VAL A 147 11.97 10.78 30.23
N LEU A 148 12.13 9.46 30.06
CA LEU A 148 12.92 8.63 30.97
C LEU A 148 14.40 9.04 30.99
N GLU A 149 14.97 9.39 29.84
CA GLU A 149 16.33 9.95 29.74
C GLU A 149 16.46 11.30 30.45
N GLN A 150 15.38 12.10 30.49
CA GLN A 150 15.30 13.38 31.21
C GLN A 150 14.93 13.24 32.70
N LEU A 151 14.62 12.04 33.17
CA LEU A 151 14.41 11.72 34.58
C LEU A 151 15.65 11.07 35.22
N PRO A 152 16.88 11.58 35.07
CA PRO A 152 17.89 11.20 36.01
C PRO A 152 17.52 11.97 37.29
N ILE A 153 16.99 11.26 38.28
CA ILE A 153 17.56 11.45 39.59
C ILE A 153 18.86 10.65 39.49
N PRO A 154 19.98 11.24 39.01
CA PRO A 154 21.21 10.48 38.95
C PRO A 154 21.50 10.04 40.38
N GLU A 155 21.97 8.81 40.53
CA GLU A 155 22.47 8.30 41.81
C GLU A 155 23.46 9.31 42.44
N GLU A 156 24.14 10.08 41.59
CA GLU A 156 25.00 11.21 41.94
C GLU A 156 24.28 12.38 42.65
N ASN A 157 23.02 12.72 42.31
CA ASN A 157 22.24 13.74 43.02
C ASN A 157 21.74 13.23 44.37
N VAL A 158 21.34 11.95 44.46
CA VAL A 158 20.95 11.32 45.74
C VAL A 158 22.17 11.19 46.65
N ASN A 159 23.31 10.78 46.11
CA ASN A 159 24.57 10.74 46.83
C ASN A 159 25.05 12.14 47.22
N ARG A 160 24.85 13.16 46.38
CA ARG A 160 25.15 14.55 46.76
C ARG A 160 24.27 15.03 47.89
N MET A 161 22.95 14.76 47.84
CA MET A 161 22.03 15.05 48.95
C MET A 161 22.42 14.29 50.22
N TYR A 162 22.74 13.00 50.11
CA TYR A 162 23.20 12.18 51.22
C TYR A 162 24.49 12.75 51.83
N ASN A 163 25.46 13.11 51.00
CA ASN A 163 26.71 13.69 51.43
C ASN A 163 26.53 15.09 52.06
N THR A 164 25.62 15.92 51.56
CA THR A 164 25.30 17.22 52.19
C THR A 164 24.67 17.01 53.57
N ILE A 165 23.70 16.09 53.67
CA ILE A 165 23.07 15.75 54.96
C ILE A 165 24.11 15.18 55.91
N GLU A 166 24.97 14.26 55.45
CA GLU A 166 26.03 13.68 56.26
C GLU A 166 27.07 14.73 56.68
N SER A 167 27.48 15.64 55.78
CA SER A 167 28.44 16.70 56.09
C SER A 167 27.88 17.74 57.07
N ASP A 168 26.60 18.12 56.92
CA ASP A 168 25.93 19.03 57.85
C ASP A 168 25.75 18.37 59.22
N LEU A 169 25.46 17.06 59.25
CA LEU A 169 25.43 16.24 60.47
C LEU A 169 26.82 16.00 61.08
N ARG A 170 27.92 16.13 60.33
CA ARG A 170 29.28 16.06 60.87
C ARG A 170 29.72 17.36 61.54
N SER A 171 29.04 18.48 61.28
CA SER A 171 29.39 19.79 61.84
C SER A 171 28.87 20.00 63.28
N SER A 172 27.91 19.19 63.70
CA SER A 172 27.44 19.12 65.08
C SER A 172 27.21 17.65 65.36
N ASP A 173 27.95 17.05 66.30
CA ASP A 173 27.72 15.67 66.70
C ASP A 173 26.37 15.63 67.44
N ILE A 174 25.28 15.65 66.68
CA ILE A 174 23.91 15.72 67.18
C ILE A 174 23.66 14.52 68.08
N ASN A 175 24.27 13.38 67.78
CA ASN A 175 24.18 12.20 68.62
C ASN A 175 24.87 12.43 69.96
N GLU A 176 26.10 12.95 69.97
CA GLU A 176 26.80 13.27 71.22
C GLU A 176 26.10 14.38 72.01
N ALA A 177 25.59 15.42 71.36
CA ALA A 177 24.77 16.46 71.98
C ALA A 177 23.46 15.91 72.56
N LEU A 178 22.83 14.95 71.88
CA LEU A 178 21.61 14.29 72.34
C LEU A 178 21.91 13.31 73.48
N PHE A 179 23.04 12.61 73.46
CA PHE A 179 23.51 11.79 74.57
C PHE A 179 23.88 12.65 75.80
N GLN A 180 24.56 13.79 75.60
CA GLN A 180 24.84 14.76 76.66
C GLN A 180 23.55 15.34 77.24
N LEU A 181 22.59 15.76 76.40
CA LEU A 181 21.29 16.25 76.86
C LEU A 181 20.56 15.20 77.71
N VAL A 182 20.61 13.93 77.30
CA VAL A 182 20.01 12.81 78.03
C VAL A 182 20.72 12.56 79.37
N ASP A 183 22.05 12.64 79.41
CA ASP A 183 22.81 12.48 80.65
C ASP A 183 22.67 13.67 81.60
N ASP A 184 22.65 14.89 81.07
CA ASP A 184 22.33 16.11 81.81
C ASP A 184 20.94 16.02 82.43
N TYR A 185 19.94 15.53 81.68
CA TYR A 185 18.60 15.29 82.21
C TYR A 185 18.59 14.21 83.31
N LYS A 186 19.36 13.13 83.15
CA LYS A 186 19.49 12.08 84.18
C LYS A 186 20.17 12.62 85.44
N GLN A 187 21.23 13.40 85.32
CA GLN A 187 21.91 14.03 86.46
C GLN A 187 21.00 15.06 87.13
N PHE A 188 20.34 15.92 86.35
CA PHE A 188 19.40 16.92 86.86
C PHE A 188 18.25 16.26 87.62
N SER A 189 17.68 15.17 87.09
CA SER A 189 16.62 14.42 87.78
C SER A 189 17.12 13.68 89.03
N THR A 190 18.34 13.13 89.04
CA THR A 190 18.91 12.53 90.26
C THR A 190 19.28 13.57 91.32
N VAL A 191 19.68 14.78 90.93
CA VAL A 191 19.96 15.88 91.88
C VAL A 191 18.66 16.45 92.47
N LEU A 192 17.60 16.61 91.66
CA LEU A 192 16.30 17.11 92.14
C LEU A 192 15.51 16.09 92.97
N PHE A 193 15.63 14.79 92.65
CA PHE A 193 14.77 13.76 93.24
C PHE A 193 15.54 12.70 94.06
N GLY A 194 16.88 12.69 94.03
CA GLY A 194 17.70 11.68 94.71
C GLY A 194 18.12 12.03 96.15
N SER A 195 18.03 13.28 96.58
CA SER A 195 18.39 13.68 97.94
C SER A 195 17.45 14.71 98.56
N THR A 196 16.16 14.38 98.67
CA THR A 196 15.32 14.99 99.71
C THR A 196 14.13 14.09 100.01
N GLN A 197 14.10 13.56 101.23
CA GLN A 197 12.86 13.11 101.85
C GLN A 197 11.86 14.27 101.78
N LEU A 198 10.75 14.06 101.08
CA LEU A 198 9.60 14.94 101.09
C LEU A 198 9.21 15.21 102.55
N THR A 199 9.48 16.42 103.03
CA THR A 199 8.83 16.97 104.23
C THR A 199 7.80 17.99 103.76
N GLU A 200 6.60 17.91 104.33
CA GLU A 200 5.34 18.54 103.92
C GLU A 200 5.32 20.08 103.81
N LYS A 201 6.47 20.76 103.81
CA LYS A 201 6.58 22.22 103.88
C LYS A 201 6.54 22.94 102.51
N ILE A 202 6.52 22.22 101.38
CA ILE A 202 6.44 22.83 100.03
C ILE A 202 5.00 22.84 99.48
N LYS A 203 4.01 22.34 100.24
CA LYS A 203 2.60 22.33 99.84
C LYS A 203 1.94 23.73 99.77
N TYR A 204 2.63 24.80 100.20
CA TYR A 204 2.02 26.14 100.37
C TYR A 204 2.92 27.33 99.98
N ASN A 205 3.78 27.25 98.96
CA ASN A 205 4.35 28.47 98.37
C ASN A 205 4.21 28.46 96.85
N THR A 206 3.06 29.00 96.41
CA THR A 206 2.80 29.54 95.09
C THR A 206 3.76 30.70 94.78
N VAL A 207 4.38 30.61 93.60
CA VAL A 207 4.76 31.70 92.70
C VAL A 207 5.61 32.82 93.32
N ASN A 208 6.89 32.88 92.93
CA ASN A 208 7.57 34.07 92.41
C ASN A 208 9.08 33.79 92.36
N ASN A 209 9.71 34.20 91.26
CA ASN A 209 11.15 34.16 90.97
C ASN A 209 11.65 32.96 90.15
N LEU A 210 11.25 32.90 88.87
CA LEU A 210 12.21 32.65 87.81
C LEU A 210 11.96 33.70 86.72
N GLN A 211 12.87 34.67 86.64
CA GLN A 211 12.88 35.71 85.61
C GLN A 211 13.10 35.06 84.25
N CYS A 212 12.19 35.33 83.33
CA CYS A 212 12.36 35.07 81.90
C CYS A 212 13.53 35.96 81.42
N GLY A 213 14.60 35.35 80.90
CA GLY A 213 15.61 36.04 80.10
C GLY A 213 15.17 36.01 78.64
N ASP A 214 15.17 37.18 78.01
CA ASP A 214 14.57 37.45 76.70
C ASP A 214 15.15 36.61 75.55
N PHE A 215 14.25 36.14 74.67
CA PHE A 215 14.57 35.52 73.40
C PHE A 215 14.92 36.59 72.37
N ASP A 216 16.11 36.50 71.77
CA ASP A 216 16.54 37.37 70.68
C ASP A 216 15.97 36.84 69.35
N SER A 217 14.90 37.48 68.87
CA SER A 217 14.21 37.16 67.62
C SER A 217 14.70 38.09 66.50
N SER A 218 15.82 37.73 65.90
CA SER A 218 16.34 38.39 64.70
C SER A 218 16.73 37.40 63.60
N ILE A 219 15.78 36.57 63.15
CA ILE A 219 15.77 36.00 61.80
C ILE A 219 14.31 35.88 61.33
N LEU A 220 13.86 36.84 60.53
CA LEU A 220 12.76 36.71 59.55
C LEU A 220 13.14 37.53 58.32
#